data_AF-A0A105TNR5-F1
#
_entry.id   AF-A0A105TNR5-F1
#
_cell.length_a   1.000
_cell.length_b   1.000
_cell.length_c   1.000
_cell.angle_alpha   90.00
_cell.angle_beta   90.00
_cell.angle_gamma   90.00
#
_symmetry.space_group_name_H-M   'P 1'
#
loop_
_entity.id
_entity.type
_entity.pdbx_description
1 polymer ?
#
loop_
_entity_poly.entity_id
_entity_poly.type
_entity_poly.pdbx_seq_one_letter_code
_entity_poly.pdbx_strand_id
1 'polypeptide(L)'
;MCPGYTFELTQHHEHDRDTIEDRQFQLLTVNHHGSNNYLTGSEAGYENNFTCIRKKIPFRAQPMTPRPTVHGPQTAIVVGPPGEEIFTDDLGRVKVHFHWDRESRGANSQRKKEESSCWVRVSQTSASGGFGSIHIPRVGDEVVVSFLDGQPDRPLITGSVYNSKNTPPWSLPANKTQSGFLTRSTKGSGANANSLLFEDKQGSERISVHAERNMDTEVEYDESLSVGNNRVTNVGGSHTETVKKDAAITVLEGDFTLTTTQQGIHLYGKTTVILQVGNSCIVMTPESIALKADAILIDGSQGTTVQGKTVHINQDS
;
A
#
# COMPACT_ATOMS: atom_id res chain seq x y z
N MET A 1 -58.25 28.70 4.76
CA MET A 1 -57.03 28.91 3.96
C MET A 1 -55.90 28.15 4.62
N CYS A 2 -55.14 27.34 3.88
CA CYS A 2 -54.04 26.54 4.43
C CYS A 2 -52.77 26.78 3.60
N PRO A 3 -51.57 26.79 4.20
CA PRO A 3 -50.31 26.81 3.46
C PRO A 3 -50.26 25.71 2.39
N GLY A 4 -49.68 26.01 1.24
CA GLY A 4 -49.57 25.10 0.09
C GLY A 4 -50.74 25.17 -0.90
N TYR A 5 -51.90 25.72 -0.50
CA TYR A 5 -53.03 25.92 -1.40
C TYR A 5 -52.85 27.17 -2.26
N THR A 6 -53.51 27.17 -3.42
CA THR A 6 -53.56 28.33 -4.31
C THR A 6 -54.94 28.98 -4.30
N PHE A 7 -54.99 30.29 -4.50
CA PHE A 7 -56.23 31.03 -4.67
C PHE A 7 -56.10 32.06 -5.78
N GLU A 8 -57.22 32.48 -6.36
CA GLU A 8 -57.28 33.65 -7.24
C GLU A 8 -57.61 34.89 -6.40
N LEU A 9 -56.82 35.94 -6.53
CA LEU A 9 -57.14 37.25 -5.95
C LEU A 9 -58.00 38.04 -6.92
N THR A 10 -59.23 38.38 -6.52
CA THR A 10 -60.17 39.20 -7.30
C THR A 10 -60.58 40.43 -6.50
N GLN A 11 -61.04 41.48 -7.19
CA GLN A 11 -61.50 42.74 -6.58
C GLN A 11 -60.39 43.50 -5.83
N HIS A 12 -59.15 43.39 -6.32
CA HIS A 12 -58.01 44.14 -5.81
C HIS A 12 -57.50 45.10 -6.87
N HIS A 13 -57.51 46.40 -6.56
CA HIS A 13 -57.18 47.48 -7.50
C HIS A 13 -55.85 47.31 -8.28
N GLU A 14 -54.83 46.71 -7.68
CA GLU A 14 -53.54 46.45 -8.35
C GLU A 14 -53.54 45.21 -9.26
N HIS A 15 -54.49 44.28 -9.08
CA HIS A 15 -54.51 42.99 -9.74
C HIS A 15 -55.74 42.77 -10.64
N ASP A 16 -56.77 43.61 -10.57
CA ASP A 16 -57.99 43.45 -11.35
C ASP A 16 -57.78 43.57 -12.88
N ARG A 17 -56.66 44.17 -13.30
CA ARG A 17 -56.24 44.27 -14.71
C ARG A 17 -55.26 43.18 -15.14
N ASP A 18 -54.73 42.40 -14.20
CA ASP A 18 -53.81 41.30 -14.47
C ASP A 18 -54.54 40.12 -15.14
N THR A 19 -53.80 39.25 -15.83
CA THR A 19 -54.34 37.99 -16.37
C THR A 19 -54.77 37.04 -15.23
N ILE A 20 -55.65 36.07 -15.50
CA ILE A 20 -56.04 35.07 -14.48
C ILE A 20 -54.81 34.37 -13.89
N GLU A 21 -53.81 34.06 -14.72
CA GLU A 21 -52.57 33.41 -14.29
C GLU A 21 -51.77 34.28 -13.30
N ASP A 22 -51.72 35.59 -13.56
CA ASP A 22 -51.04 36.56 -12.70
C ASP A 22 -51.78 36.79 -11.38
N ARG A 23 -53.09 36.56 -11.34
CA ARG A 23 -53.91 36.64 -10.12
C ARG A 23 -53.92 35.37 -9.28
N GLN A 24 -53.23 34.32 -9.70
CA GLN A 24 -53.08 33.10 -8.90
C GLN A 24 -51.93 33.26 -7.91
N PHE A 25 -52.21 33.03 -6.63
CA PHE A 25 -51.23 33.07 -5.55
C PHE A 25 -51.17 31.74 -4.82
N GLN A 26 -49.98 31.35 -4.37
CA GLN A 26 -49.72 30.21 -3.50
C GLN A 26 -49.48 30.71 -2.07
N LEU A 27 -50.23 30.17 -1.11
CA LEU A 27 -50.08 30.49 0.32
C LEU A 27 -48.82 29.84 0.88
N LEU A 28 -47.94 30.64 1.49
CA LEU A 28 -46.70 30.17 2.14
C LEU A 28 -46.87 30.01 3.66
N THR A 29 -47.48 30.99 4.30
CA THR A 29 -47.77 30.99 5.74
C THR A 29 -49.19 31.51 5.95
N VAL A 30 -49.91 30.97 6.94
CA VAL A 30 -51.23 31.46 7.32
C VAL A 30 -51.30 31.46 8.84
N ASN A 31 -51.51 32.64 9.42
CA ASN A 31 -51.75 32.83 10.84
C ASN A 31 -53.25 33.07 11.04
N HIS A 32 -53.88 32.26 11.88
CA HIS A 32 -55.30 32.34 12.16
C HIS A 32 -55.53 32.94 13.54
N HIS A 33 -56.46 33.89 13.64
CA HIS A 33 -56.93 34.43 14.91
C HIS A 33 -58.45 34.31 14.97
N GLY A 34 -58.95 33.62 15.98
CA GLY A 34 -60.38 33.47 16.23
C GLY A 34 -60.70 33.98 17.62
N SER A 35 -61.76 34.78 17.74
CA SER A 35 -62.30 35.27 19.00
C SER A 35 -63.72 34.77 19.19
N ASN A 36 -64.04 34.35 20.42
CA ASN A 36 -65.36 33.85 20.79
C ASN A 36 -66.13 34.92 21.56
N ASN A 37 -67.44 35.01 21.29
CA ASN A 37 -68.40 36.00 21.76
C ASN A 37 -69.38 35.47 22.82
N TYR A 38 -69.12 34.29 23.38
CA TYR A 38 -70.06 33.53 24.23
C TYR A 38 -70.67 34.31 25.40
N LEU A 39 -69.98 35.32 25.96
CA LEU A 39 -70.46 36.10 27.11
C LEU A 39 -70.90 37.53 26.76
N THR A 40 -70.68 38.00 25.53
CA THR A 40 -70.79 39.43 25.17
C THR A 40 -71.94 39.74 24.22
N GLY A 41 -72.55 38.73 23.58
CA GLY A 41 -73.64 38.92 22.60
C GLY A 41 -73.24 39.65 21.31
N SER A 42 -71.97 40.02 21.16
CA SER A 42 -71.35 40.51 19.92
C SER A 42 -71.21 39.39 18.90
N GLU A 43 -70.81 39.63 17.64
CA GLU A 43 -70.49 38.55 16.70
C GLU A 43 -69.13 37.90 17.03
N ALA A 44 -68.98 36.60 16.76
CA ALA A 44 -67.70 35.92 16.84
C ALA A 44 -66.78 36.41 15.70
N GLY A 45 -65.51 36.65 16.01
CA GLY A 45 -64.55 37.16 15.04
C GLY A 45 -63.65 36.04 14.51
N TYR A 46 -63.40 36.03 13.21
CA TYR A 46 -62.31 35.27 12.62
C TYR A 46 -61.55 36.13 11.65
N GLU A 47 -60.24 36.23 11.86
CA GLU A 47 -59.33 36.89 10.96
C GLU A 47 -58.12 35.99 10.68
N ASN A 48 -57.43 36.28 9.58
CA ASN A 48 -56.17 35.65 9.28
C ASN A 48 -55.25 36.63 8.58
N ASN A 49 -53.95 36.39 8.75
CA ASN A 49 -52.90 37.08 8.01
C ASN A 49 -52.03 36.02 7.34
N PHE A 50 -51.71 36.18 6.06
CA PHE A 50 -50.96 35.21 5.29
C PHE A 50 -49.90 35.88 4.42
N THR A 51 -48.82 35.15 4.17
CA THR A 51 -47.84 35.49 3.14
C THR A 51 -48.06 34.57 1.94
N CYS A 52 -48.02 35.13 0.73
CA CYS A 52 -48.19 34.38 -0.51
C CYS A 52 -47.20 34.83 -1.58
N ILE A 53 -47.02 33.99 -2.60
CA ILE A 53 -46.25 34.31 -3.81
C ILE A 53 -47.11 34.05 -5.04
N ARG A 54 -46.80 34.65 -6.19
CA ARG A 54 -47.50 34.32 -7.44
C ARG A 54 -47.27 32.86 -7.79
N LYS A 55 -48.33 32.12 -8.15
CA LYS A 55 -48.30 30.69 -8.47
C LYS A 55 -47.32 30.35 -9.60
N LYS A 56 -47.14 31.27 -10.56
CA LYS A 56 -46.18 31.12 -11.67
C LYS A 56 -44.71 31.12 -11.22
N ILE A 57 -44.40 31.58 -10.00
CA ILE A 57 -43.06 31.59 -9.42
C ILE A 57 -42.91 30.31 -8.58
N PRO A 58 -42.02 29.36 -8.97
CA PRO A 58 -41.82 28.15 -8.19
C PRO A 58 -41.21 28.47 -6.82
N PHE A 59 -41.91 28.10 -5.74
CA PHE A 59 -41.37 28.24 -4.39
C PHE A 59 -40.19 27.29 -4.14
N ARG A 60 -39.18 27.76 -3.41
CA ARG A 60 -38.09 26.96 -2.84
C ARG A 60 -37.90 27.39 -1.39
N ALA A 61 -37.92 26.42 -0.48
CA ALA A 61 -37.71 26.70 0.94
C ALA A 61 -36.29 27.24 1.17
N GLN A 62 -36.18 28.25 2.04
CA GLN A 62 -34.88 28.74 2.45
C GLN A 62 -34.19 27.69 3.34
N PRO A 63 -32.88 27.44 3.17
CA PRO A 63 -32.15 26.48 3.97
C PRO A 63 -31.88 27.03 5.39
N MET A 64 -32.89 26.99 6.26
CA MET A 64 -32.75 27.44 7.64
C MET A 64 -32.17 26.37 8.57
N THR A 65 -32.32 25.09 8.22
CA THR A 65 -31.81 23.98 9.03
C THR A 65 -30.28 23.98 8.97
N PRO A 66 -29.58 24.08 10.11
CA PRO A 66 -28.12 24.01 10.14
C PRO A 66 -27.63 22.70 9.55
N ARG A 67 -26.54 22.77 8.78
CA ARG A 67 -25.94 21.58 8.19
C ARG A 67 -25.26 20.72 9.27
N PRO A 68 -25.53 19.40 9.32
CA PRO A 68 -24.77 18.50 10.18
C PRO A 68 -23.28 18.55 9.83
N THR A 69 -22.45 18.73 10.86
CA THR A 69 -21.01 18.91 10.71
C THR A 69 -20.27 17.99 11.67
N VAL A 70 -19.24 17.29 11.20
CA VAL A 70 -18.32 16.52 12.03
C VAL A 70 -17.12 17.40 12.38
N HIS A 71 -16.90 17.62 13.68
CA HIS A 71 -15.88 18.55 14.15
C HIS A 71 -14.44 18.02 14.10
N GLY A 72 -14.26 16.71 13.92
CA GLY A 72 -12.93 16.09 13.91
C GLY A 72 -12.94 14.69 13.30
N PRO A 73 -11.76 14.09 13.11
CA PRO A 73 -11.65 12.74 12.61
C PRO A 73 -12.24 11.73 13.60
N GLN A 74 -12.73 10.62 13.06
CA GLN A 74 -13.25 9.49 13.83
C GLN A 74 -12.56 8.21 13.37
N THR A 75 -12.51 7.17 14.20
CA THR A 75 -12.09 5.85 13.73
C THR A 75 -13.26 5.04 13.19
N ALA A 76 -12.97 4.13 12.26
CA ALA A 76 -13.93 3.19 11.70
C ALA A 76 -13.21 1.86 11.40
N ILE A 77 -13.99 0.78 11.28
CA ILE A 77 -13.45 -0.54 10.97
C ILE A 77 -13.67 -0.84 9.48
N VAL A 78 -12.63 -1.27 8.78
CA VAL A 78 -12.72 -1.68 7.38
C VAL A 78 -13.57 -2.94 7.26
N VAL A 79 -14.46 -2.97 6.27
CA VAL A 79 -15.43 -4.06 6.06
C VAL A 79 -15.40 -4.56 4.63
N GLY A 80 -15.75 -5.84 4.47
CA GLY A 80 -15.88 -6.50 3.18
C GLY A 80 -16.76 -7.75 3.29
N PRO A 81 -17.03 -8.42 2.17
CA PRO A 81 -17.80 -9.65 2.12
C PRO A 81 -17.25 -10.75 3.04
N PRO A 82 -18.09 -11.71 3.48
CA PRO A 82 -17.64 -12.82 4.30
C PRO A 82 -16.52 -13.63 3.64
N GLY A 83 -15.42 -13.86 4.39
CA GLY A 83 -14.27 -14.63 3.91
C GLY A 83 -13.27 -13.84 3.05
N GLU A 84 -13.53 -12.56 2.78
CA GLU A 84 -12.64 -11.70 2.04
C GLU A 84 -11.74 -10.89 2.99
N GLU A 85 -10.42 -10.99 2.76
CA GLU A 85 -9.42 -10.30 3.59
C GLU A 85 -9.14 -8.88 3.09
N ILE A 86 -9.25 -8.65 1.78
CA ILE A 86 -9.01 -7.36 1.13
C ILE A 86 -10.19 -7.09 0.20
N PHE A 87 -10.96 -6.04 0.48
CA PHE A 87 -12.10 -5.64 -0.33
C PHE A 87 -11.91 -4.20 -0.81
N THR A 88 -11.50 -4.05 -2.07
CA THR A 88 -11.15 -2.77 -2.68
C THR A 88 -11.65 -2.68 -4.12
N ASP A 89 -11.81 -1.46 -4.63
CA ASP A 89 -12.08 -1.20 -6.05
C ASP A 89 -10.83 -0.75 -6.83
N ASP A 90 -11.01 -0.43 -8.12
CA ASP A 90 -9.95 -0.01 -9.06
C ASP A 90 -9.18 1.25 -8.64
N LEU A 91 -9.70 2.01 -7.67
CA LEU A 91 -9.07 3.23 -7.16
C LEU A 91 -8.42 3.03 -5.79
N GLY A 92 -8.35 1.80 -5.28
CA GLY A 92 -7.81 1.51 -3.94
C GLY A 92 -8.71 2.00 -2.81
N ARG A 93 -10.02 2.20 -3.06
CA ARG A 93 -10.98 2.61 -2.04
C ARG A 93 -11.44 1.39 -1.24
N VAL A 94 -11.77 1.61 0.02
CA VAL A 94 -12.33 0.56 0.90
C VAL A 94 -13.69 0.98 1.43
N LYS A 95 -14.44 0.03 1.98
CA LYS A 95 -15.65 0.33 2.76
C LYS A 95 -15.37 0.23 4.25
N VAL A 96 -16.10 1.01 5.03
CA VAL A 96 -15.93 1.09 6.48
C VAL A 96 -17.27 0.97 7.19
N HIS A 97 -17.20 0.55 8.45
CA HIS A 97 -18.31 0.56 9.39
C HIS A 97 -17.95 1.51 10.53
N PHE A 98 -18.72 2.58 10.68
CA PHE A 98 -18.56 3.55 11.76
C PHE A 98 -19.15 3.00 13.05
N HIS A 99 -18.55 3.33 14.20
CA HIS A 99 -18.97 2.80 15.50
C HIS A 99 -20.39 3.20 15.92
N TRP A 100 -20.90 4.31 15.36
CA TRP A 100 -22.26 4.80 15.59
C TRP A 100 -23.29 4.20 14.63
N ASP A 101 -22.88 3.45 13.60
CA ASP A 101 -23.81 2.78 12.69
C ASP A 101 -24.45 1.58 13.39
N ARG A 102 -25.76 1.67 13.59
CA ARG A 102 -26.58 0.64 14.23
C ARG A 102 -27.29 -0.24 13.21
N GLU A 103 -27.47 0.24 11.98
CA GLU A 103 -28.32 -0.40 10.97
C GLU A 103 -27.61 -1.51 10.22
N SER A 104 -26.27 -1.46 10.14
CA SER A 104 -25.43 -2.49 9.55
C SER A 104 -24.83 -3.46 10.60
N ARG A 105 -25.32 -3.41 11.85
CA ARG A 105 -24.79 -4.16 12.99
C ARG A 105 -25.60 -5.43 13.28
N GLY A 106 -24.95 -6.59 13.17
CA GLY A 106 -25.45 -7.89 13.68
C GLY A 106 -26.22 -8.76 12.67
N ALA A 107 -26.57 -9.98 13.07
CA ALA A 107 -27.20 -10.98 12.19
C ALA A 107 -28.63 -10.64 11.75
N ASN A 108 -29.31 -9.72 12.45
CA ASN A 108 -30.67 -9.25 12.16
C ASN A 108 -30.68 -7.87 11.47
N SER A 109 -29.52 -7.43 10.97
CA SER A 109 -29.34 -6.18 10.25
C SER A 109 -30.07 -6.21 8.90
N GLN A 110 -30.75 -5.12 8.53
CA GLN A 110 -31.37 -4.98 7.20
C GLN A 110 -30.32 -4.80 6.09
N ARG A 111 -29.10 -4.37 6.45
CA ARG A 111 -27.97 -4.20 5.53
C ARG A 111 -26.85 -5.18 5.80
N LYS A 112 -26.24 -5.72 4.75
CA LYS A 112 -25.06 -6.57 4.94
C LYS A 112 -23.86 -5.72 5.39
N LYS A 113 -22.89 -6.33 6.07
CA LYS A 113 -21.74 -5.60 6.63
C LYS A 113 -20.90 -4.93 5.54
N GLU A 114 -20.78 -5.56 4.37
CA GLU A 114 -20.13 -5.01 3.16
C GLU A 114 -20.91 -3.89 2.47
N GLU A 115 -22.12 -3.56 2.95
CA GLU A 115 -22.95 -2.46 2.47
C GLU A 115 -23.00 -1.29 3.47
N SER A 116 -22.16 -1.32 4.52
CA SER A 116 -22.17 -0.32 5.60
C SER A 116 -21.86 1.10 5.13
N SER A 117 -21.06 1.28 4.08
CA SER A 117 -20.69 2.61 3.56
C SER A 117 -20.58 2.66 2.05
N CYS A 118 -20.44 3.89 1.53
CA CYS A 118 -19.89 4.13 0.20
C CYS A 118 -18.40 3.75 0.14
N TRP A 119 -17.83 3.77 -1.06
CA TRP A 119 -16.38 3.63 -1.25
C TRP A 119 -15.65 4.86 -0.73
N VAL A 120 -14.75 4.66 0.23
CA VAL A 120 -13.97 5.71 0.87
C VAL A 120 -12.53 5.66 0.37
N ARG A 121 -12.03 6.80 -0.10
CA ARG A 121 -10.62 6.93 -0.54
C ARG A 121 -9.67 6.79 0.64
N VAL A 122 -8.52 6.19 0.38
CA VAL A 122 -7.44 5.98 1.36
C VAL A 122 -6.27 6.87 1.01
N SER A 123 -5.86 7.72 1.95
CA SER A 123 -4.63 8.50 1.84
C SER A 123 -3.42 7.56 1.80
N GLN A 124 -2.53 7.81 0.85
CA GLN A 124 -1.28 7.08 0.66
C GLN A 124 -0.10 8.00 0.98
N THR A 125 1.06 7.42 1.33
CA THR A 125 2.29 8.19 1.61
C THR A 125 2.74 9.01 0.39
N SER A 126 2.59 8.45 -0.81
CA SER A 126 2.77 9.14 -2.09
C SER A 126 1.79 8.60 -3.15
N ALA A 127 1.23 9.48 -3.99
CA ALA A 127 0.31 9.10 -5.05
C ALA A 127 0.48 10.04 -6.26
N SER A 128 0.72 9.47 -7.44
CA SER A 128 0.89 10.19 -8.71
C SER A 128 0.29 9.40 -9.87
N GLY A 129 0.37 9.94 -11.10
CA GLY A 129 -0.13 9.30 -12.32
C GLY A 129 0.65 8.03 -12.67
N GLY A 130 0.30 6.90 -12.06
CA GLY A 130 0.87 5.58 -12.33
C GLY A 130 2.06 5.17 -11.44
N PHE A 131 2.44 5.97 -10.45
CA PHE A 131 3.53 5.66 -9.52
C PHE A 131 3.27 6.22 -8.11
N GLY A 132 3.89 5.63 -7.09
CA GLY A 132 3.72 6.02 -5.69
C GLY A 132 3.72 4.82 -4.74
N SER A 133 3.28 5.05 -3.51
CA SER A 133 3.06 4.00 -2.51
C SER A 133 1.61 3.52 -2.54
N ILE A 134 1.39 2.22 -2.34
CA ILE A 134 0.05 1.68 -2.13
C ILE A 134 0.03 0.72 -0.95
N HIS A 135 -0.79 1.04 0.05
CA HIS A 135 -1.11 0.16 1.17
C HIS A 135 -2.61 0.18 1.39
N ILE A 136 -3.27 -0.94 1.08
CA ILE A 136 -4.72 -1.08 1.20
C ILE A 136 -5.05 -1.67 2.57
N PRO A 137 -5.81 -0.96 3.43
CA PRO A 137 -6.30 -1.50 4.69
C PRO A 137 -7.10 -2.78 4.47
N ARG A 138 -6.86 -3.80 5.29
CA ARG A 138 -7.55 -5.10 5.22
C ARG A 138 -8.85 -5.06 5.99
N VAL A 139 -9.76 -5.98 5.68
CA VAL A 139 -11.02 -6.15 6.41
C VAL A 139 -10.72 -6.43 7.89
N GLY A 140 -11.26 -5.59 8.77
CA GLY A 140 -11.02 -5.64 10.21
C GLY A 140 -9.94 -4.67 10.71
N ASP A 141 -9.23 -3.98 9.83
CA ASP A 141 -8.30 -2.90 10.22
C ASP A 141 -9.07 -1.68 10.74
N GLU A 142 -8.48 -0.98 11.72
CA GLU A 142 -9.01 0.28 12.22
C GLU A 142 -8.32 1.44 11.52
N VAL A 143 -9.14 2.30 10.91
CA VAL A 143 -8.70 3.45 10.11
C VAL A 143 -9.25 4.75 10.68
N VAL A 144 -8.49 5.82 10.52
CA VAL A 144 -8.86 7.20 10.88
C VAL A 144 -9.52 7.85 9.68
N VAL A 145 -10.80 8.20 9.81
CA VAL A 145 -11.63 8.83 8.79
C VAL A 145 -11.81 10.31 9.11
N SER A 146 -11.35 11.16 8.21
CA SER A 146 -11.64 12.59 8.18
C SER A 146 -12.82 12.87 7.26
N PHE A 147 -13.53 13.98 7.50
CA PHE A 147 -14.69 14.40 6.71
C PHE A 147 -14.37 15.74 6.03
N LEU A 148 -14.36 15.77 4.70
CA LEU A 148 -14.00 16.96 3.92
C LEU A 148 -15.00 18.09 4.19
N ASP A 149 -14.49 19.27 4.55
CA ASP A 149 -15.29 20.42 5.01
C ASP A 149 -16.20 20.10 6.21
N GLY A 150 -15.85 19.09 7.00
CA GLY A 150 -16.69 18.58 8.09
C GLY A 150 -17.99 17.91 7.62
N GLN A 151 -18.14 17.61 6.33
CA GLN A 151 -19.37 17.04 5.78
C GLN A 151 -19.41 15.51 6.02
N PRO A 152 -20.40 14.98 6.76
CA PRO A 152 -20.52 13.53 7.01
C PRO A 152 -20.56 12.69 5.72
N ASP A 153 -21.09 13.26 4.63
CA ASP A 153 -21.23 12.60 3.32
C ASP A 153 -19.92 12.53 2.51
N ARG A 154 -18.82 13.11 3.01
CA ARG A 154 -17.53 13.18 2.31
C ARG A 154 -16.38 12.58 3.14
N PRO A 155 -16.44 11.28 3.46
CA PRO A 155 -15.38 10.62 4.20
C PRO A 155 -14.10 10.46 3.35
N LEU A 156 -12.96 10.54 4.02
CA LEU A 156 -11.63 10.27 3.50
C LEU A 156 -10.81 9.59 4.60
N ILE A 157 -10.27 8.40 4.32
CA ILE A 157 -9.36 7.73 5.25
C ILE A 157 -8.00 8.45 5.18
N THR A 158 -7.52 8.87 6.34
CA THR A 158 -6.32 9.71 6.51
C THR A 158 -5.22 9.04 7.34
N GLY A 159 -5.48 7.85 7.88
CA GLY A 159 -4.50 7.07 8.62
C GLY A 159 -5.02 5.73 9.08
N SER A 160 -4.14 4.95 9.69
CA SER A 160 -4.43 3.65 10.29
C SER A 160 -3.85 3.61 11.70
N VAL A 161 -4.50 2.89 12.61
CA VAL A 161 -4.08 2.81 14.00
C VAL A 161 -4.07 1.37 14.49
N TYR A 162 -3.08 1.05 15.33
CA TYR A 162 -3.07 -0.19 16.09
C TYR A 162 -4.03 -0.10 17.28
N ASN A 163 -4.56 -1.25 17.70
CA ASN A 163 -5.45 -1.39 18.85
C ASN A 163 -5.19 -2.73 19.56
N SER A 164 -6.04 -3.09 20.54
CA SER A 164 -5.88 -4.33 21.33
C SER A 164 -6.08 -5.62 20.52
N LYS A 165 -6.72 -5.54 19.35
CA LYS A 165 -6.90 -6.68 18.43
C LYS A 165 -5.81 -6.70 17.36
N ASN A 166 -5.51 -5.55 16.78
CA ASN A 166 -4.48 -5.36 15.76
C ASN A 166 -3.29 -4.67 16.43
N THR A 167 -2.39 -5.46 17.02
CA THR A 167 -1.25 -4.94 17.77
C THR A 167 -0.11 -4.51 16.84
N PRO A 168 0.82 -3.64 17.31
CA PRO A 168 2.04 -3.35 16.59
C PRO A 168 2.83 -4.62 16.21
N PRO A 169 3.57 -4.62 15.08
CA PRO A 169 4.23 -5.80 14.53
C PRO A 169 5.36 -6.34 15.42
N TRP A 170 6.00 -5.46 16.20
CA TRP A 170 7.03 -5.83 17.16
C TRP A 170 6.55 -5.56 18.58
N SER A 171 6.98 -6.39 19.53
CA SER A 171 6.58 -6.26 20.93
C SER A 171 7.06 -4.94 21.53
N LEU A 172 6.12 -4.06 21.86
CA LEU A 172 6.37 -2.80 22.57
C LEU A 172 6.02 -2.93 24.05
N PRO A 173 6.75 -2.25 24.96
CA PRO A 173 7.79 -1.25 24.71
C PRO A 173 9.21 -1.82 24.54
N ALA A 174 9.39 -3.14 24.58
CA ALA A 174 10.70 -3.79 24.56
C ALA A 174 11.54 -3.41 23.31
N ASN A 175 10.90 -3.37 22.15
CA ASN A 175 11.55 -3.09 20.85
C ASN A 175 11.31 -1.65 20.37
N LYS A 176 11.34 -0.66 21.27
CA LYS A 176 11.05 0.75 20.94
C LYS A 176 12.03 1.42 19.97
N THR A 177 13.18 0.80 19.70
CA THR A 177 14.22 1.25 18.75
C THR A 177 14.06 0.61 17.37
N GLN A 178 13.05 -0.25 17.19
CA GLN A 178 12.77 -0.90 15.92
C GLN A 178 11.77 -0.10 15.09
N SER A 179 12.01 -0.03 13.78
CA SER A 179 11.12 0.62 12.81
C SER A 179 11.14 -0.12 11.47
N GLY A 180 10.12 0.10 10.62
CA GLY A 180 10.09 -0.45 9.26
C GLY A 180 8.71 -0.95 8.82
N PHE A 181 8.71 -1.92 7.90
CA PHE A 181 7.52 -2.48 7.27
C PHE A 181 7.45 -3.99 7.47
N LEU A 182 6.30 -4.48 7.92
CA LEU A 182 5.98 -5.90 7.97
C LEU A 182 4.67 -6.12 7.20
N THR A 183 4.73 -6.95 6.17
CA THR A 183 3.57 -7.33 5.35
C THR A 183 3.24 -8.80 5.56
N ARG A 184 1.99 -9.19 5.31
CA ARG A 184 1.51 -10.57 5.49
C ARG A 184 1.04 -11.16 4.18
N SER A 185 1.37 -12.43 3.94
CA SER A 185 0.74 -13.19 2.86
C SER A 185 -0.77 -13.27 3.09
N THR A 186 -1.57 -13.04 2.04
CA THR A 186 -3.03 -13.15 2.14
C THR A 186 -3.44 -14.61 2.22
N LYS A 187 -4.48 -14.91 3.02
CA LYS A 187 -4.94 -16.29 3.29
C LYS A 187 -3.85 -17.25 3.82
N GLY A 188 -2.70 -16.72 4.24
CA GLY A 188 -1.57 -17.48 4.77
C GLY A 188 -1.66 -17.67 6.29
N SER A 189 -0.66 -18.34 6.86
CA SER A 189 -0.51 -18.37 8.31
C SER A 189 0.08 -17.03 8.81
N GLY A 190 -0.11 -16.73 10.08
CA GLY A 190 0.48 -15.56 10.72
C GLY A 190 2.02 -15.54 10.74
N ALA A 191 2.70 -16.58 10.24
CA ALA A 191 4.16 -16.61 10.10
C ALA A 191 4.63 -16.09 8.72
N ASN A 192 3.81 -16.20 7.66
CA ASN A 192 4.23 -15.89 6.30
C ASN A 192 4.25 -14.37 6.06
N ALA A 193 5.42 -13.78 5.80
CA ALA A 193 5.59 -12.33 5.77
C ALA A 193 6.78 -11.86 4.94
N ASN A 194 6.69 -10.65 4.38
CA ASN A 194 7.87 -9.91 3.93
C ASN A 194 8.13 -8.77 4.92
N SER A 195 9.41 -8.49 5.21
CA SER A 195 9.76 -7.39 6.11
C SER A 195 11.00 -6.62 5.69
N LEU A 196 10.96 -5.31 5.94
CA LEU A 196 12.12 -4.42 5.99
C LEU A 196 12.17 -3.84 7.40
N LEU A 197 13.17 -4.20 8.19
CA LEU A 197 13.33 -3.79 9.58
C LEU A 197 14.63 -3.01 9.77
N PHE A 198 14.55 -1.91 10.49
CA PHE A 198 15.67 -1.11 10.99
C PHE A 198 15.69 -1.21 12.52
N GLU A 199 16.85 -1.58 13.07
CA GLU A 199 17.14 -1.56 14.50
C GLU A 199 18.18 -0.47 14.77
N ASP A 200 17.79 0.52 15.58
CA ASP A 200 18.62 1.69 15.92
C ASP A 200 19.21 1.60 17.34
N LYS A 201 19.19 0.41 17.97
CA LYS A 201 19.84 0.21 19.25
C LYS A 201 21.36 0.28 19.11
N GLN A 202 21.96 1.27 19.78
CA GLN A 202 23.40 1.52 19.76
C GLN A 202 24.24 0.27 20.07
N GLY A 203 25.21 -0.04 19.20
CA GLY A 203 26.08 -1.21 19.31
C GLY A 203 25.43 -2.53 18.88
N SER A 204 24.22 -2.48 18.34
CA SER A 204 23.46 -3.62 17.82
C SER A 204 22.60 -3.20 16.62
N GLU A 205 23.01 -2.14 15.93
CA GLU A 205 22.31 -1.59 14.78
C GLU A 205 22.22 -2.63 13.67
N ARG A 206 21.05 -2.74 13.04
CA ARG A 206 20.83 -3.75 12.00
C ARG A 206 19.74 -3.34 11.04
N ILE A 207 20.00 -3.58 9.75
CA ILE A 207 18.95 -3.64 8.73
C ILE A 207 18.69 -5.11 8.41
N SER A 208 17.42 -5.51 8.40
CA SER A 208 17.00 -6.86 8.04
C SER A 208 15.98 -6.81 6.91
N VAL A 209 16.34 -7.42 5.78
CA VAL A 209 15.44 -7.65 4.64
C VAL A 209 15.05 -9.11 4.64
N HIS A 210 13.75 -9.39 4.72
CA HIS A 210 13.20 -10.73 4.67
C HIS A 210 12.16 -10.82 3.55
N ALA A 211 12.37 -11.74 2.62
CA ALA A 211 11.42 -12.10 1.59
C ALA A 211 10.84 -13.48 1.90
N GLU A 212 9.52 -13.59 1.90
CA GLU A 212 8.82 -14.85 2.21
C GLU A 212 9.12 -15.94 1.16
N ARG A 213 9.36 -15.54 -0.09
CA ARG A 213 9.52 -16.47 -1.21
C ARG A 213 10.71 -16.11 -2.11
N ASN A 214 10.51 -15.15 -3.01
CA ASN A 214 11.54 -14.71 -3.95
C ASN A 214 11.96 -13.28 -3.59
N MET A 215 13.24 -12.98 -3.79
CA MET A 215 13.77 -11.62 -3.77
C MET A 215 14.49 -11.40 -5.10
N ASP A 216 13.94 -10.51 -5.92
CA ASP A 216 14.54 -10.10 -7.19
C ASP A 216 15.18 -8.72 -7.01
N THR A 217 16.35 -8.50 -7.60
CA THR A 217 17.07 -7.22 -7.55
C THR A 217 17.57 -6.89 -8.96
N GLU A 218 17.18 -5.73 -9.47
CA GLU A 218 17.52 -5.25 -10.80
C GLU A 218 18.14 -3.84 -10.69
N VAL A 219 19.32 -3.67 -11.29
CA VAL A 219 20.08 -2.42 -11.28
C VAL A 219 20.47 -2.10 -12.72
N GLU A 220 19.93 -1.00 -13.25
CA GLU A 220 20.08 -0.62 -14.67
C GLU A 220 21.47 -0.13 -15.05
N TYR A 221 22.31 0.19 -14.06
CA TYR A 221 23.63 0.75 -14.30
C TYR A 221 24.69 0.11 -13.40
N ASP A 222 25.03 0.75 -12.28
CA ASP A 222 26.10 0.30 -11.40
C ASP A 222 25.56 -0.13 -10.03
N GLU A 223 25.98 -1.31 -9.55
CA GLU A 223 25.83 -1.74 -8.16
C GLU A 223 27.20 -1.65 -7.45
N SER A 224 27.22 -1.13 -6.23
CA SER A 224 28.42 -1.07 -5.40
C SER A 224 28.13 -1.60 -4.00
N LEU A 225 28.96 -2.52 -3.51
CA LEU A 225 28.86 -3.10 -2.18
C LEU A 225 30.17 -2.92 -1.41
N SER A 226 30.12 -2.24 -0.27
CA SER A 226 31.24 -2.11 0.67
C SER A 226 30.84 -2.68 2.03
N VAL A 227 31.66 -3.59 2.55
CA VAL A 227 31.44 -4.24 3.84
C VAL A 227 32.66 -3.99 4.71
N GLY A 228 32.49 -3.26 5.81
CA GLY A 228 33.61 -2.85 6.67
C GLY A 228 34.21 -3.97 7.54
N ASN A 229 33.57 -5.13 7.58
CA ASN A 229 34.03 -6.32 8.31
C ASN A 229 33.71 -7.58 7.49
N ASN A 230 32.86 -8.47 7.97
CA ASN A 230 32.62 -9.77 7.34
C ASN A 230 31.39 -9.80 6.42
N ARG A 231 31.51 -10.47 5.26
CA ARG A 231 30.40 -10.88 4.40
C ARG A 231 30.28 -12.40 4.41
N VAL A 232 29.07 -12.92 4.63
CA VAL A 232 28.76 -14.36 4.57
C VAL A 232 27.59 -14.57 3.61
N THR A 233 27.74 -15.54 2.70
CA THR A 233 26.70 -15.93 1.74
C THR A 233 26.43 -17.42 1.88
N ASN A 234 25.20 -17.80 2.22
CA ASN A 234 24.76 -19.19 2.33
C ASN A 234 23.65 -19.47 1.32
N VAL A 235 23.86 -20.44 0.43
CA VAL A 235 22.90 -20.82 -0.61
C VAL A 235 22.55 -22.30 -0.43
N GLY A 236 21.27 -22.59 -0.14
CA GLY A 236 20.80 -23.97 0.04
C GLY A 236 20.58 -24.74 -1.28
N GLY A 237 20.46 -24.03 -2.40
CA GLY A 237 20.34 -24.59 -3.75
C GLY A 237 21.58 -24.29 -4.60
N SER A 238 21.37 -23.90 -5.86
CA SER A 238 22.44 -23.53 -6.78
C SER A 238 22.76 -22.03 -6.73
N HIS A 239 24.04 -21.69 -6.87
CA HIS A 239 24.50 -20.34 -7.18
C HIS A 239 25.02 -20.31 -8.61
N THR A 240 24.62 -19.31 -9.39
CA THR A 240 25.09 -19.10 -10.75
C THR A 240 25.32 -17.61 -10.95
N GLU A 241 26.47 -17.28 -11.51
CA GLU A 241 26.88 -15.93 -11.82
C GLU A 241 27.31 -15.88 -13.29
N THR A 242 26.88 -14.85 -14.00
CA THR A 242 27.25 -14.65 -15.41
C THR A 242 27.73 -13.22 -15.61
N VAL A 243 29.02 -13.09 -15.90
CA VAL A 243 29.66 -11.81 -16.18
C VAL A 243 30.00 -11.76 -17.66
N LYS A 244 29.51 -10.73 -18.38
CA LYS A 244 29.68 -10.61 -19.84
C LYS A 244 31.08 -10.17 -20.26
N LYS A 245 31.78 -9.47 -19.37
CA LYS A 245 33.14 -8.95 -19.58
C LYS A 245 34.05 -9.58 -18.53
N ASP A 246 34.85 -8.75 -17.86
CA ASP A 246 35.85 -9.20 -16.93
C ASP A 246 35.23 -9.39 -15.53
N ALA A 247 35.59 -10.50 -14.90
CA ALA A 247 35.37 -10.75 -13.49
C ALA A 247 36.73 -10.92 -12.81
N ALA A 248 36.96 -10.18 -11.72
CA ALA A 248 38.20 -10.24 -10.97
C ALA A 248 37.89 -10.32 -9.48
N ILE A 249 38.54 -11.25 -8.78
CA ILE A 249 38.55 -11.34 -7.32
C ILE A 249 39.99 -11.12 -6.88
N THR A 250 40.20 -10.15 -6.00
CA THR A 250 41.51 -9.84 -5.43
C THR A 250 41.45 -9.98 -3.92
N VAL A 251 42.25 -10.89 -3.37
CA VAL A 251 42.47 -11.05 -1.93
C VAL A 251 43.82 -10.39 -1.61
N LEU A 252 43.77 -9.28 -0.87
CA LEU A 252 44.98 -8.51 -0.53
C LEU A 252 45.79 -9.16 0.58
N GLU A 253 45.11 -9.77 1.55
CA GLU A 253 45.69 -10.40 2.72
C GLU A 253 45.01 -11.75 2.98
N GLY A 254 45.80 -12.76 3.36
CA GLY A 254 45.30 -14.11 3.65
C GLY A 254 45.16 -14.99 2.41
N ASP A 255 44.37 -16.05 2.55
CA ASP A 255 44.24 -17.11 1.55
C ASP A 255 42.96 -16.99 0.72
N PHE A 256 43.05 -17.35 -0.55
CA PHE A 256 41.88 -17.63 -1.39
C PHE A 256 41.68 -19.15 -1.50
N THR A 257 40.61 -19.66 -0.89
CA THR A 257 40.32 -21.10 -0.87
C THR A 257 39.05 -21.42 -1.66
N LEU A 258 39.18 -22.31 -2.65
CA LEU A 258 38.04 -22.94 -3.33
C LEU A 258 38.03 -24.42 -2.95
N THR A 259 36.94 -24.89 -2.35
CA THR A 259 36.81 -26.29 -1.90
C THR A 259 35.53 -26.91 -2.42
N THR A 260 35.65 -28.13 -2.94
CA THR A 260 34.54 -29.03 -3.28
C THR A 260 34.74 -30.33 -2.53
N THR A 261 33.72 -30.80 -1.82
CA THR A 261 33.83 -31.95 -0.91
C THR A 261 33.40 -33.27 -1.54
N GLN A 262 32.67 -33.23 -2.66
CA GLN A 262 32.10 -34.43 -3.29
C GLN A 262 32.55 -34.60 -4.75
N GLN A 263 32.93 -33.53 -5.45
CA GLN A 263 33.22 -33.55 -6.89
C GLN A 263 34.52 -32.80 -7.19
N GLY A 264 34.83 -32.56 -8.45
CA GLY A 264 36.05 -31.86 -8.88
C GLY A 264 35.86 -30.35 -9.11
N ILE A 265 36.97 -29.64 -9.23
CA ILE A 265 37.01 -28.26 -9.75
C ILE A 265 37.27 -28.35 -11.25
N HIS A 266 36.39 -27.75 -12.05
CA HIS A 266 36.51 -27.71 -13.50
C HIS A 266 36.86 -26.30 -13.97
N LEU A 267 37.98 -26.15 -14.67
CA LEU A 267 38.42 -24.89 -15.25
C LEU A 267 38.45 -25.03 -16.78
N TYR A 268 37.69 -24.20 -17.48
CA TYR A 268 37.62 -24.19 -18.94
C TYR A 268 38.07 -22.83 -19.49
N GLY A 269 39.12 -22.84 -20.30
CA GLY A 269 39.60 -21.67 -21.03
C GLY A 269 39.54 -21.91 -22.53
N LYS A 270 38.95 -20.98 -23.29
CA LYS A 270 38.93 -21.08 -24.77
C LYS A 270 40.32 -20.87 -25.37
N THR A 271 41.08 -19.94 -24.81
CA THR A 271 42.39 -19.52 -25.33
C THR A 271 43.53 -19.95 -24.43
N THR A 272 43.37 -19.83 -23.11
CA THR A 272 44.40 -20.20 -22.16
C THR A 272 43.82 -20.52 -20.78
N VAL A 273 44.52 -21.38 -20.03
CA VAL A 273 44.40 -21.54 -18.57
C VAL A 273 45.80 -21.42 -17.98
N ILE A 274 45.98 -20.53 -17.00
CA ILE A 274 47.29 -20.24 -16.38
C ILE A 274 47.19 -20.47 -14.87
N LEU A 275 48.11 -21.28 -14.33
CA LEU A 275 48.36 -21.42 -12.90
C LEU A 275 49.78 -20.92 -12.64
N GLN A 276 49.95 -19.84 -11.88
CA GLN A 276 51.25 -19.20 -11.71
C GLN A 276 51.54 -18.86 -10.25
N VAL A 277 52.77 -19.13 -9.82
CA VAL A 277 53.34 -18.75 -8.53
C VAL A 277 54.73 -18.17 -8.77
N GLY A 278 54.87 -16.84 -8.64
CA GLY A 278 56.12 -16.16 -8.98
C GLY A 278 56.55 -16.43 -10.42
N ASN A 279 57.75 -17.00 -10.60
CA ASN A 279 58.30 -17.38 -11.91
C ASN A 279 57.87 -18.78 -12.37
N SER A 280 57.27 -19.59 -11.48
CA SER A 280 56.79 -20.93 -11.80
C SER A 280 55.39 -20.86 -12.39
N CYS A 281 55.16 -21.49 -13.54
CA CYS A 281 53.83 -21.51 -14.14
C CYS A 281 53.52 -22.80 -14.91
N ILE A 282 52.22 -23.07 -14.98
CA ILE A 282 51.59 -24.03 -15.87
C ILE A 282 50.70 -23.22 -16.81
N VAL A 283 50.95 -23.29 -18.11
CA VAL A 283 50.16 -22.61 -19.15
C VAL A 283 49.61 -23.65 -20.08
N MET A 284 48.28 -23.69 -20.21
CA MET A 284 47.58 -24.59 -21.12
C MET A 284 46.93 -23.75 -22.23
N THR A 285 47.24 -24.05 -23.49
CA THR A 285 46.55 -23.52 -24.68
C THR A 285 45.85 -24.67 -25.42
N PRO A 286 45.00 -24.40 -26.43
CA PRO A 286 44.41 -25.47 -27.24
C PRO A 286 45.44 -26.41 -27.89
N GLU A 287 46.67 -25.93 -28.11
CA GLU A 287 47.73 -26.64 -28.83
C GLU A 287 48.82 -27.23 -27.93
N SER A 288 48.99 -26.74 -26.69
CA SER A 288 50.14 -27.11 -25.85
C SER A 288 49.92 -26.98 -24.35
N ILE A 289 50.74 -27.68 -23.57
CA ILE A 289 50.89 -27.48 -22.13
C ILE A 289 52.36 -27.16 -21.87
N ALA A 290 52.63 -25.97 -21.34
CA ALA A 290 53.97 -25.53 -20.97
C ALA A 290 54.13 -25.52 -19.45
N LEU A 291 55.21 -26.13 -18.97
CA LEU A 291 55.64 -26.11 -17.56
C LEU A 291 56.95 -25.34 -17.49
N LYS A 292 57.01 -24.28 -16.67
CA LYS A 292 58.22 -23.48 -16.46
C LYS A 292 58.46 -23.32 -14.97
N ALA A 293 59.65 -23.70 -14.50
CA ALA A 293 60.13 -23.53 -13.13
C ALA A 293 61.65 -23.78 -13.09
N ASP A 294 62.31 -23.41 -11.98
CA ASP A 294 63.74 -23.71 -11.76
C ASP A 294 64.01 -25.21 -11.68
N ALA A 295 63.05 -25.98 -11.14
CA ALA A 295 63.06 -27.43 -11.12
C ALA A 295 61.64 -27.97 -11.35
N ILE A 296 61.51 -29.03 -12.16
CA ILE A 296 60.27 -29.78 -12.34
C ILE A 296 60.54 -31.22 -11.93
N LEU A 297 59.95 -31.65 -10.82
CA LEU A 297 60.05 -33.02 -10.33
C LEU A 297 58.81 -33.82 -10.76
N ILE A 298 59.02 -34.94 -11.45
CA ILE A 298 57.96 -35.88 -11.84
C ILE A 298 58.28 -37.22 -11.17
N ASP A 299 57.49 -37.58 -10.16
CA ASP A 299 57.64 -38.83 -9.41
C ASP A 299 56.37 -39.69 -9.56
N GLY A 300 56.52 -40.86 -10.19
CA GLY A 300 55.44 -41.80 -10.44
C GLY A 300 55.66 -43.10 -9.68
N SER A 301 54.90 -43.33 -8.61
CA SER A 301 55.03 -44.53 -7.75
C SER A 301 54.78 -45.86 -8.48
N GLN A 302 54.08 -45.83 -9.63
CA GLN A 302 53.82 -46.98 -10.50
C GLN A 302 54.48 -46.84 -11.89
N GLY A 303 55.09 -45.70 -12.20
CA GLY A 303 55.70 -45.39 -13.51
C GLY A 303 55.24 -44.06 -14.11
N THR A 304 55.99 -43.60 -15.12
CA THR A 304 55.71 -42.38 -15.90
C THR A 304 55.89 -42.70 -17.39
N THR A 305 54.94 -42.29 -18.23
CA THR A 305 54.95 -42.55 -19.67
C THR A 305 54.85 -41.25 -20.45
N VAL A 306 55.75 -41.04 -21.41
CA VAL A 306 55.73 -39.92 -22.35
C VAL A 306 55.64 -40.49 -23.76
N GLN A 307 54.64 -40.06 -24.53
CA GLN A 307 54.39 -40.55 -25.88
C GLN A 307 54.17 -39.38 -26.84
N GLY A 308 54.74 -39.50 -28.03
CA GLY A 308 54.62 -38.53 -29.11
C GLY A 308 55.33 -39.07 -30.34
N LYS A 309 55.06 -38.49 -31.51
CA LYS A 309 55.77 -38.86 -32.75
C LYS A 309 57.29 -38.65 -32.62
N THR A 310 57.68 -37.58 -31.91
CA THR A 310 59.06 -37.25 -31.58
C THR A 310 59.11 -36.71 -30.15
N VAL A 311 60.09 -37.15 -29.37
CA VAL A 311 60.37 -36.64 -28.01
C VAL A 311 61.82 -36.13 -27.99
N HIS A 312 61.99 -34.88 -27.59
CA HIS A 312 63.30 -34.25 -27.47
C HIS A 312 63.67 -34.10 -26.00
N ILE A 313 64.87 -34.52 -25.62
CA ILE A 313 65.41 -34.43 -24.25
C ILE A 313 66.75 -33.71 -24.34
N ASN A 314 66.93 -32.65 -23.55
CA ASN A 314 68.14 -31.81 -23.55
C ASN A 314 68.51 -31.24 -24.94
N GLN A 315 67.50 -30.87 -25.75
CA GLN A 315 67.76 -30.06 -26.93
C GLN A 315 67.93 -28.60 -26.50
N ASP A 316 69.03 -28.00 -26.93
CA ASP A 316 69.19 -26.55 -26.87
C ASP A 316 68.07 -25.92 -27.72
N SER A 317 67.32 -25.01 -27.11
CA SER A 317 66.21 -24.27 -27.72
C SER A 317 66.67 -23.35 -28.85
#